data_AF-A0A0F9GEK8-F1
#
_entry.id   AF-A0A0F9GEK8-F1
#
_cell.length_a   1.000
_cell.length_b   1.000
_cell.length_c   1.000
_cell.angle_alpha   90.00
_cell.angle_beta   90.00
_cell.angle_gamma   90.00
#
_symmetry.space_group_name_H-M   'P 1'
#
loop_
_entity.id
_entity.type
_entity.pdbx_description
1 polymer ?
#
loop_
_entity_poly.entity_id
_entity_poly.type
_entity_poly.pdbx_seq_one_letter_code
_entity_poly.pdbx_strand_id
1 'polypeptide(L)' 'MKSIIIENDKIGQIKAKLLNDKNPNTVNAVISALPKDLNLARWGEALYEKMGLGIAA' A
#
# COMPACT_ATOMS: atom_id res chain seq x y z
N MET A 1 -13.76 6.44 -5.33
CA MET A 1 -12.93 5.22 -5.14
C MET A 1 -11.52 5.48 -5.65
N LYS A 2 -10.50 5.17 -4.84
CA LYS A 2 -9.08 5.35 -5.19
C LYS A 2 -8.45 3.98 -5.44
N SER A 3 -7.50 3.88 -6.36
CA SER A 3 -6.77 2.63 -6.65
C SER A 3 -5.30 2.91 -6.81
N ILE A 4 -4.47 1.94 -6.44
CA ILE A 4 -3.03 1.99 -6.60
C ILE A 4 -2.57 0.85 -7.49
N ILE A 5 -1.40 1.05 -8.09
CA ILE A 5 -0.71 0.04 -8.87
C ILE A 5 0.51 -0.38 -8.05
N ILE A 6 0.70 -1.69 -7.91
CA ILE A 6 1.88 -2.30 -7.28
C ILE A 6 2.63 -3.00 -8.40
N GLU A 7 3.88 -2.62 -8.61
CA GLU A 7 4.75 -3.18 -9.65
C GLU A 7 5.87 -3.97 -8.98
N ASN A 8 6.11 -5.18 -9.48
CA ASN A 8 7.21 -6.03 -9.04
C ASN A 8 7.73 -6.87 -10.21
N ASP A 9 9.05 -6.93 -10.40
CA ASP A 9 9.65 -7.64 -11.54
C ASP A 9 9.31 -9.14 -11.60
N LYS A 10 9.04 -9.77 -10.46
CA LYS A 10 8.76 -11.21 -10.38
C LYS A 10 7.26 -11.55 -10.44
N ILE A 11 6.41 -10.64 -9.97
CA ILE A 11 4.96 -10.86 -9.85
C ILE A 11 4.19 -10.14 -10.96
N GLY A 12 4.79 -9.12 -11.56
CA GLY A 12 4.17 -8.23 -12.54
C GLY A 12 3.46 -7.05 -11.90
N GLN A 13 2.44 -6.53 -12.58
CA GLN A 13 1.67 -5.37 -12.16
C GLN A 13 0.32 -5.80 -11.57
N ILE A 14 0.03 -5.37 -10.34
CA ILE A 14 -1.23 -5.63 -9.65
C ILE A 14 -1.94 -4.31 -9.37
N LYS A 15 -3.25 -4.26 -9.65
CA LYS A 15 -4.10 -3.11 -9.30
C LYS A 15 -4.90 -3.40 -8.03
N ALA A 16 -4.67 -2.61 -6.99
CA ALA A 16 -5.38 -2.72 -5.72
C ALA A 16 -6.39 -1.58 -5.55
N LYS A 17 -7.59 -1.91 -5.04
CA LYS A 17 -8.63 -0.93 -4.70
C LYS A 17 -8.46 -0.48 -3.24
N LEU A 18 -8.49 0.83 -3.01
CA LEU A 18 -8.47 1.42 -1.68
C LEU A 18 -9.88 1.83 -1.27
N LEU A 19 -10.35 1.27 -0.15
CA LEU A 19 -11.68 1.52 0.41
C LEU A 19 -11.67 2.79 1.27
N ASN A 20 -11.64 3.95 0.60
CA ASN A 20 -11.59 5.26 1.25
C ASN A 20 -12.78 5.51 2.18
N ASP A 21 -13.94 4.92 1.88
CA ASP A 21 -15.17 5.10 2.68
C ASP A 21 -15.07 4.43 4.05
N LYS A 22 -14.20 3.43 4.20
CA LYS A 22 -13.97 2.75 5.50
C LYS A 22 -12.86 3.40 6.31
N ASN A 23 -11.78 3.83 5.66
CA ASN A 23 -10.58 4.34 6.34
C ASN A 23 -9.95 5.51 5.56
N PRO A 24 -10.58 6.70 5.56
CA PRO A 24 -10.15 7.80 4.72
C PRO A 24 -8.76 8.34 5.06
N ASN A 25 -8.42 8.39 6.36
CA ASN A 25 -7.12 8.89 6.82
C ASN A 25 -5.96 7.99 6.35
N THR A 26 -6.12 6.67 6.50
CA THR A 26 -5.15 5.67 6.03
C THR A 26 -4.97 5.73 4.52
N VAL A 27 -6.08 5.78 3.77
CA VAL A 27 -6.03 5.84 2.31
C VAL A 27 -5.34 7.12 1.82
N ASN A 28 -5.60 8.26 2.46
CA ASN A 28 -4.92 9.51 2.14
C ASN A 28 -3.42 9.47 2.47
N ALA A 29 -3.04 8.89 3.60
CA ALA A 29 -1.63 8.74 3.98
C ALA A 29 -0.87 7.85 2.99
N VAL A 30 -1.48 6.73 2.58
CA VAL A 30 -0.89 5.83 1.57
C VAL A 30 -0.70 6.56 0.24
N ILE A 31 -1.73 7.27 -0.25
CA ILE A 31 -1.66 7.98 -1.55
C ILE A 31 -0.65 9.12 -1.51
N SER A 32 -0.57 9.86 -0.41
CA SER A 32 0.35 10.99 -0.26
C SER A 32 1.82 10.54 -0.21
N ALA A 33 2.07 9.27 0.08
CA ALA A 33 3.40 8.68 0.11
C ALA A 33 3.83 8.09 -1.25
N LEU A 34 2.96 8.06 -2.26
CA LEU A 34 3.29 7.53 -3.59
C LEU A 34 3.88 8.60 -4.51
N PRO A 35 4.75 8.22 -5.48
CA PRO A 35 5.30 6.88 -5.69
C PRO A 35 6.36 6.52 -4.63
N LYS A 36 6.46 5.23 -4.31
CA LYS A 36 7.40 4.72 -3.30
C LYS A 36 7.83 3.31 -3.61
N ASP A 37 9.14 3.10 -3.61
CA ASP A 37 9.73 1.76 -3.62
C ASP A 37 9.60 1.10 -2.25
N LEU A 38 9.22 -0.18 -2.28
CA LEU A 38 8.95 -0.96 -1.07
C LEU A 38 9.94 -2.11 -0.95
N ASN A 39 10.57 -2.24 0.21
CA ASN A 39 11.38 -3.41 0.55
C ASN A 39 10.53 -4.42 1.34
N LEU A 40 9.86 -5.29 0.61
CA LEU A 40 8.88 -6.22 1.17
C LEU A 40 9.56 -7.36 1.95
N ALA A 41 9.16 -7.51 3.22
CA ALA A 41 9.42 -8.70 4.00
C ALA A 41 8.30 -9.73 3.81
N ARG A 42 8.60 -11.01 4.09
CA ARG A 42 7.62 -12.09 4.03
C ARG A 42 7.20 -12.53 5.44
N TRP A 43 5.90 -12.69 5.66
CA TRP A 43 5.36 -13.30 6.87
C TRP A 43 4.32 -14.35 6.49
N GLY A 44 4.70 -15.63 6.62
CA GLY A 44 3.92 -16.73 6.06
C GLY A 44 3.78 -16.58 4.55
N GLU A 45 2.54 -16.50 4.07
CA GLU A 45 2.20 -16.29 2.66
C GLU A 45 2.02 -14.80 2.30
N ALA A 46 2.08 -13.89 3.27
CA ALA A 46 1.90 -12.45 3.05
C ALA A 46 3.23 -11.72 2.80
N LEU A 47 3.18 -10.70 1.95
CA LEU A 47 4.24 -9.71 1.78
C LEU A 47 3.82 -8.42 2.49
N TYR A 48 4.75 -7.82 3.25
CA TYR A 48 4.46 -6.61 4.02
C TYR A 48 5.71 -5.74 4.17
N GLU A 49 5.50 -4.45 4.37
CA GLU A 49 6.53 -3.51 4.77
C GLU A 49 5.92 -2.46 5.71
N LYS A 50 6.73 -2.00 6.66
CA LYS A 50 6.36 -0.88 7.51
C LYS A 50 6.58 0.44 6.76
N MET A 51 5.51 1.00 6.18
CA MET A 51 5.59 2.29 5.47
C MET A 51 5.86 3.50 6.39
N GLY A 52 5.75 3.35 7.71
CA GLY A 52 6.04 4.41 8.68
C GLY A 52 5.10 5.62 8.61
N LEU A 53 3.87 5.44 8.10
CA LEU A 53 2.95 6.53 7.74
C LEU A 53 2.37 7.35 8.91
N GLY A 54 2.77 7.08 10.16
CA GLY A 54 2.39 7.90 11.32
C GLY A 54 0.88 8.12 11.46
N ILE A 55 0.05 7.12 11.15
CA ILE A 55 -1.40 7.25 11.19
C ILE A 55 -1.87 7.10 12.64
N ALA A 56 -2.51 8.14 13.18
CA ALA A 56 -3.13 8.07 14.50
C ALA A 56 -4.26 7.03 14.52
N ALA A 57 -4.30 6.22 15.59
CA ALA A 57 -5.29 5.16 15.80
C ALA A 57 -6.70 5.72 16.04
#